data_AF-A0A016URT0-F1
#
_entry.id   AF-A0A016URT0-F1
#
_cell.length_a   1.000
_cell.length_b   1.000
_cell.length_c   1.000
_cell.angle_alpha   90.00
_cell.angle_beta   90.00
_cell.angle_gamma   90.00
#
_symmetry.space_group_name_H-M   'P 1'
#
loop_
_entity.id
_entity.type
_entity.pdbx_description
1 polymer ?
#
loop_
_entity_poly.entity_id
_entity_poly.type
_entity_poly.pdbx_seq_one_letter_code
_entity_poly.pdbx_strand_id
1 'polypeptide(L)'
;MMIICLPFIFDEVSTAIRQCLRRSALNNIVSVVEIPPSNLKRQLVGNRMYDRLCITPNCVICPPGKPGDCMCSGVIYLITCISCGEEYIGETARPLCARIREHLDGRQRSRESTPLGNHRRYNTTEPILKLM
;
A
#
# COMPACT_ATOMS: atom_id res chain seq x y z
N MET A 1 -7.92 -29.01 -6.08
CA MET A 1 -7.32 -28.41 -7.28
C MET A 1 -6.05 -27.67 -6.85
N MET A 2 -4.87 -28.13 -7.27
CA MET A 2 -3.58 -27.52 -6.98
C MET A 2 -3.23 -26.51 -8.07
N ILE A 3 -2.76 -25.32 -7.70
CA ILE A 3 -2.42 -24.26 -8.67
C ILE A 3 -0.91 -24.21 -8.83
N ILE A 4 -0.44 -24.25 -10.09
CA ILE A 4 0.96 -24.01 -10.44
C ILE A 4 1.03 -22.72 -11.25
N CYS A 5 1.83 -21.77 -10.79
CA CYS A 5 2.06 -20.52 -11.49
C CYS A 5 3.35 -20.60 -12.31
N LEU A 6 3.27 -20.37 -13.62
CA LEU A 6 4.41 -20.41 -14.54
C LEU A 6 4.52 -19.10 -15.30
N PRO A 7 5.73 -18.58 -15.59
CA PRO A 7 5.86 -17.43 -16.47
C PRO A 7 5.35 -17.79 -17.88
N PHE A 8 4.57 -16.89 -18.48
CA PHE A 8 4.23 -17.00 -19.90
C PHE A 8 5.50 -16.81 -20.72
N ILE A 9 5.79 -17.79 -21.57
CA ILE A 9 6.93 -17.76 -22.49
C ILE A 9 6.42 -17.46 -23.90
N PHE A 10 5.72 -18.43 -24.51
CA PHE A 10 5.03 -18.32 -25.80
C PHE A 10 3.81 -19.26 -25.83
N ASP A 11 2.92 -19.09 -26.81
CA ASP A 11 1.68 -19.87 -26.93
C ASP A 11 1.94 -21.36 -27.20
N GLU A 12 3.01 -21.70 -27.92
CA GLU A 12 3.37 -23.07 -28.24
C GLU A 12 3.76 -23.85 -26.97
N VAL A 13 4.53 -23.21 -26.09
CA VAL A 13 4.94 -23.79 -24.79
C VAL A 13 3.73 -23.98 -23.88
N SER A 14 2.86 -22.97 -23.82
CA SER A 14 1.62 -22.98 -23.04
C SER A 14 0.70 -24.13 -23.49
N THR A 15 0.60 -24.33 -24.80
CA THR A 15 -0.15 -25.43 -25.41
C THR A 15 0.48 -26.79 -25.09
N ALA A 16 1.80 -26.91 -25.19
CA ALA A 16 2.53 -28.14 -24.86
C ALA A 16 2.35 -28.54 -23.38
N ILE A 17 2.38 -27.58 -22.46
CA ILE A 17 2.14 -27.82 -21.03
C ILE A 17 0.72 -28.33 -20.80
N ARG A 18 -0.29 -27.66 -21.37
CA ARG A 18 -1.70 -28.09 -21.24
C ARG A 18 -1.92 -29.47 -21.85
N GLN A 19 -1.26 -29.77 -22.97
CA GLN A 19 -1.32 -31.09 -23.59
C GLN A 19 -0.65 -32.17 -22.73
N CYS A 20 0.50 -31.87 -22.11
CA CYS A 20 1.17 -32.74 -21.16
C CYS A 20 0.26 -33.08 -19.97
N LEU A 21 -0.40 -32.09 -19.38
CA LEU A 21 -1.33 -32.29 -18.26
C LEU A 21 -2.53 -33.17 -18.63
N ARG A 22 -3.07 -33.01 -19.85
CA ARG A 22 -4.15 -33.87 -20.35
C ARG A 22 -3.66 -35.30 -20.57
N ARG A 23 -2.48 -35.48 -21.18
CA ARG A 23 -1.88 -36.81 -21.43
C ARG A 23 -1.61 -37.57 -20.13
N SER A 24 -1.21 -36.86 -19.09
CA SER A 24 -0.95 -37.42 -17.76
C SER A 24 -2.20 -37.52 -16.86
N ALA A 25 -3.40 -37.19 -17.38
CA ALA A 25 -4.66 -37.15 -16.62
C ALA A 25 -4.63 -36.23 -15.38
N LEU A 26 -3.73 -35.23 -15.37
CA LEU A 26 -3.56 -34.28 -14.26
C LEU A 26 -4.42 -33.02 -14.43
N ASN A 27 -5.11 -32.85 -15.56
CA ASN A 27 -5.90 -31.66 -15.88
C ASN A 27 -7.08 -31.39 -14.93
N ASN A 28 -7.51 -32.37 -14.13
CA ASN A 28 -8.55 -32.22 -13.11
C ASN A 28 -7.98 -32.01 -11.69
N ILE A 29 -6.66 -32.17 -11.53
CA ILE A 29 -5.96 -32.11 -10.25
C ILE A 29 -5.13 -30.82 -10.18
N VAL A 30 -4.53 -30.44 -11.31
CA VAL A 30 -3.58 -29.33 -11.44
C VAL A 30 -4.13 -28.27 -12.41
N SER A 31 -4.20 -27.03 -11.95
CA SER A 31 -4.50 -25.85 -12.76
C SER A 31 -3.23 -25.05 -12.98
N VAL A 32 -2.91 -24.74 -14.24
CA VAL A 32 -1.78 -23.86 -14.59
C VAL A 32 -2.28 -22.45 -14.76
N VAL A 33 -1.64 -21.51 -14.09
CA VAL A 33 -1.85 -20.07 -14.25
C VAL A 33 -0.60 -19.47 -14.85
N GLU A 34 -0.73 -18.90 -16.05
CA GLU A 34 0.36 -18.20 -16.73
C GLU A 34 0.49 -16.77 -16.17
N ILE A 35 1.64 -16.48 -15.57
CA ILE A 35 2.01 -15.14 -15.12
C ILE A 35 2.47 -14.38 -16.36
N PRO A 36 1.76 -13.31 -16.78
CA PRO A 36 2.17 -12.53 -17.94
C PRO A 36 3.55 -11.90 -17.69
N PRO A 37 4.34 -11.70 -18.77
CA PRO A 37 5.61 -10.99 -18.66
C PRO A 37 5.36 -9.58 -18.09
N SER A 38 6.41 -8.96 -17.52
CA SER A 38 6.31 -7.59 -17.04
C SER A 38 5.88 -6.68 -18.20
N ASN A 39 4.63 -6.22 -18.17
CA ASN A 39 4.14 -5.32 -19.20
C ASN A 39 4.87 -3.96 -19.14
N LEU A 40 4.80 -3.20 -20.24
CA LEU A 40 5.43 -1.88 -20.33
C LEU A 40 4.96 -0.97 -19.20
N LYS A 41 3.69 -1.06 -18.78
CA LYS A 41 3.18 -0.38 -17.58
C LYS A 41 3.99 -0.80 -16.35
N ARG A 42 4.21 -2.08 -16.06
CA ARG A 42 4.97 -2.53 -14.89
C ARG A 42 6.46 -2.17 -14.96
N GLN A 43 7.04 -2.08 -16.16
CA GLN A 43 8.43 -1.65 -16.36
C GLN A 43 8.59 -0.13 -16.23
N LEU A 44 7.73 0.65 -16.89
CA LEU A 44 7.75 2.11 -16.88
C LEU A 44 7.22 2.69 -15.56
N VAL A 45 6.18 2.07 -15.00
CA VAL A 45 5.57 2.41 -13.70
C VAL A 45 6.31 1.72 -12.55
N GLY A 46 7.23 0.79 -12.86
CA GLY A 46 8.24 0.29 -11.91
C GLY A 46 9.21 1.39 -11.45
N ASN A 47 9.21 2.53 -12.15
CA ASN A 47 9.85 3.77 -11.73
C ASN A 47 8.91 4.67 -10.91
N ARG A 48 7.89 4.13 -10.23
CA ARG A 48 7.34 4.80 -9.04
C ARG A 48 8.40 4.73 -7.96
N MET A 49 9.36 5.66 -8.04
CA MET A 49 10.43 5.87 -7.06
C MET A 49 9.93 6.01 -5.60
N TYR A 50 8.61 6.21 -5.45
CA TYR A 50 7.85 6.40 -4.22
C TYR A 50 7.00 5.17 -3.80
N ASP A 51 6.77 4.17 -4.65
CA ASP A 51 6.09 2.90 -4.27
C ASP A 51 7.09 1.95 -3.61
N ARG A 52 7.79 2.44 -2.58
CA ARG A 52 8.71 1.63 -1.79
C ARG A 52 7.93 0.84 -0.76
N LEU A 53 8.31 -0.42 -0.59
CA LEU A 53 7.85 -1.22 0.53
C LEU A 53 8.21 -0.49 1.83
N CYS A 54 7.22 -0.30 2.69
CA CYS A 54 7.47 0.25 4.02
C CYS A 54 8.31 -0.74 4.82
N ILE A 55 9.52 -0.33 5.23
CA ILE A 55 10.41 -1.11 6.10
C ILE A 55 10.36 -0.62 7.56
N THR A 56 9.52 0.37 7.87
CA THR A 56 9.44 0.95 9.21
C THR A 56 8.67 -0.01 10.14
N PRO A 57 9.29 -0.50 11.23
CA PRO A 57 8.59 -1.31 12.21
C PRO A 57 7.47 -0.48 12.86
N ASN A 58 6.29 -1.08 13.06
CA ASN A 58 5.11 -0.44 13.63
C ASN A 58 4.70 0.86 12.92
N CYS A 59 4.71 0.86 11.58
CA CYS A 59 4.25 2.00 10.80
C CYS A 59 2.80 2.37 11.15
N VAL A 60 2.58 3.62 11.60
CA VAL A 60 1.24 4.11 11.98
C VAL A 60 0.27 4.26 10.80
N ILE A 61 0.78 4.19 9.56
CA ILE A 61 0.00 4.34 8.33
C ILE A 61 -0.28 3.00 7.66
N CYS A 62 0.72 2.12 7.55
CA CYS A 62 0.54 0.87 6.83
C CYS A 62 -0.29 -0.10 7.69
N PRO A 63 -1.45 -0.57 7.21
CA PRO A 63 -2.19 -1.60 7.92
C PRO A 63 -1.41 -2.92 7.90
N PRO A 64 -1.65 -3.82 8.87
CA PRO A 64 -1.03 -5.14 8.89
C PRO A 64 -1.28 -5.87 7.56
N GLY A 65 -0.21 -6.25 6.85
CA GLY A 65 -0.30 -7.02 5.62
C GLY A 65 -0.39 -6.23 4.30
N LYS A 66 -0.45 -4.89 4.32
CA LYS A 66 -0.38 -4.06 3.09
C LYS A 66 0.74 -3.01 3.18
N PRO A 67 2.01 -3.40 2.99
CA PRO A 67 3.14 -2.49 3.07
C PRO A 67 3.20 -1.59 1.82
N GLY A 68 3.31 -0.27 2.02
CA GLY A 68 3.69 0.67 0.95
C GLY A 68 2.86 1.96 0.88
N ASP A 69 1.63 1.97 1.39
CA ASP A 69 0.75 3.16 1.31
C ASP A 69 1.36 4.39 2.02
N CYS A 70 2.22 4.17 3.03
CA CYS A 70 2.89 5.26 3.73
C CYS A 70 3.98 5.96 2.90
N MET A 71 4.46 5.35 1.82
CA MET A 71 5.53 5.90 0.97
C MET A 71 4.99 6.70 -0.21
N CYS A 72 3.67 6.65 -0.45
CA CYS A 72 3.01 7.45 -1.47
C CYS A 72 3.29 8.95 -1.24
N SER A 73 3.55 9.64 -2.35
CA SER A 73 3.80 11.09 -2.41
C SER A 73 2.80 11.72 -3.39
N GLY A 74 2.52 13.02 -3.26
CA GLY A 74 1.52 13.70 -4.10
C GLY A 74 0.09 13.28 -3.76
N VAL A 75 -0.17 12.99 -2.49
CA VAL A 75 -1.46 12.49 -2.00
C VAL A 75 -2.17 13.56 -1.18
N ILE A 76 -3.50 13.53 -1.25
CA ILE A 76 -4.39 14.20 -0.31
C ILE A 76 -4.73 13.16 0.77
N TYR A 77 -4.78 13.58 2.02
CA TYR A 77 -5.10 12.72 3.15
C TYR A 77 -6.03 13.42 4.13
N LEU A 78 -6.78 12.60 4.87
CA LEU A 78 -7.68 13.00 5.94
C LEU A 78 -7.17 12.46 7.28
N ILE A 79 -7.17 13.30 8.32
CA ILE A 79 -6.93 12.92 9.71
C ILE A 79 -8.19 13.26 10.49
N THR A 80 -8.82 12.25 11.08
CA THR A 80 -9.98 12.45 11.94
C THR A 80 -9.58 12.27 13.40
N CYS A 81 -9.97 13.21 14.25
CA CYS A 81 -9.87 13.06 15.70
C CYS A 81 -10.96 12.11 16.20
N ILE A 82 -10.59 11.04 16.89
CA ILE A 82 -11.58 10.04 17.34
C ILE A 82 -12.51 10.60 18.41
N SER A 83 -12.00 11.48 19.29
CA SER A 83 -12.76 11.91 20.45
C SER A 83 -13.83 12.94 20.15
N CYS A 84 -13.56 13.85 19.21
CA CYS A 84 -14.50 14.91 18.84
C CYS A 84 -15.00 14.80 17.39
N GLY A 85 -14.46 13.89 16.57
CA GLY A 85 -14.86 13.71 15.17
C GLY A 85 -14.33 14.78 14.21
N GLU A 86 -13.55 15.76 14.69
CA GLU A 86 -13.03 16.84 13.86
C GLU A 86 -12.04 16.33 12.81
N GLU A 87 -12.11 16.95 11.63
CA GLU A 87 -11.40 16.51 10.44
C GLU A 87 -10.35 17.52 9.99
N TYR A 88 -9.17 17.00 9.65
CA TYR A 88 -8.10 17.76 9.02
C TYR A 88 -7.74 17.15 7.67
N ILE A 89 -7.97 17.91 6.60
CA ILE A 89 -7.56 17.53 5.25
C ILE A 89 -6.24 18.24 4.92
N GLY A 90 -5.27 17.47 4.43
CA GLY A 90 -3.99 18.00 4.01
C GLY A 90 -3.50 17.36 2.72
N GLU A 91 -2.64 18.08 2.01
CA GLU A 91 -1.89 17.54 0.87
C GLU A 91 -0.41 17.39 1.24
N THR A 92 0.29 16.52 0.50
CA THR A 92 1.75 16.46 0.61
C THR A 92 2.41 15.96 -0.67
N ALA A 93 3.45 16.68 -1.11
CA ALA A 93 4.37 16.22 -2.14
C ALA A 93 5.45 15.26 -1.59
N ARG A 94 5.55 15.10 -0.27
CA ARG A 94 6.52 14.21 0.40
C ARG A 94 5.88 12.85 0.69
N PRO A 95 6.66 11.81 1.02
CA PRO A 95 6.10 10.56 1.51
C PRO A 95 5.16 10.81 2.68
N LEU A 96 3.95 10.23 2.61
CA LEU A 96 2.91 10.42 3.61
C LEU A 96 3.41 10.12 5.04
N CYS A 97 4.27 9.12 5.22
CA CYS A 97 4.90 8.80 6.51
C CYS A 97 5.72 9.92 7.12
N ALA A 98 6.42 10.71 6.30
CA ALA A 98 7.16 11.86 6.78
C ALA A 98 6.20 12.95 7.24
N ARG A 99 5.14 13.21 6.45
CA ARG A 99 4.16 14.25 6.77
C ARG A 99 3.35 13.94 8.02
N ILE A 100 2.89 12.70 8.17
CA ILE A 100 2.17 12.27 9.38
C ILE A 100 3.07 12.34 10.62
N ARG A 101 4.36 12.00 10.52
CA ARG A 101 5.30 12.15 11.64
C ARG A 101 5.43 13.61 12.09
N GLU A 102 5.51 14.56 11.17
CA GLU A 102 5.56 15.99 11.50
C GLU A 102 4.30 16.46 12.24
N HIS A 103 3.13 15.99 11.81
CA HIS A 103 1.87 16.27 12.48
C HIS A 103 1.82 15.68 13.90
N LEU A 104 2.30 14.44 14.07
CA LEU A 104 2.40 13.79 15.37
C LEU A 104 3.41 14.49 16.29
N ASP A 105 4.55 14.95 15.76
CA ASP A 105 5.53 15.74 16.52
C ASP A 105 4.97 17.11 16.93
N GLY A 106 4.26 17.79 16.02
CA GLY A 106 3.57 19.04 16.30
C GLY A 106 2.50 18.90 17.39
N ARG A 107 1.73 17.81 17.32
CA ARG A 107 0.79 17.38 18.37
C ARG A 107 1.52 17.13 19.69
N GLN A 108 2.58 16.33 19.68
CA GLN A 108 3.28 15.92 20.91
C GLN A 108 3.89 17.12 21.65
N ARG A 109 4.34 18.14 20.92
CA ARG A 109 4.89 19.38 21.46
C ARG A 109 3.85 20.48 21.69
N SER A 110 2.56 20.21 21.43
CA SER A 110 1.47 21.17 21.54
C SER A 110 1.74 22.50 20.80
N ARG A 111 2.32 22.41 19.59
CA ARG A 111 2.64 23.59 18.77
C ARG A 111 1.37 24.21 18.21
N GLU A 112 1.00 25.38 18.72
CA GLU A 112 -0.21 26.12 18.31
C GLU A 112 -0.20 26.50 16.82
N SER A 113 0.97 26.65 16.22
CA SER A 113 1.10 26.91 14.77
C SER A 113 0.77 25.72 13.88
N THR A 114 0.58 24.53 14.46
CA THR A 114 0.22 23.31 13.71
C THR A 114 -1.23 22.92 13.98
N PRO A 115 -1.99 22.46 12.96
CA PRO A 115 -3.39 22.09 13.14
C PRO A 115 -3.61 21.10 14.30
N LEU A 116 -2.80 20.03 14.36
CA LEU A 116 -2.93 19.01 15.42
C LEU A 116 -2.41 19.49 16.78
N GLY A 117 -1.39 20.34 16.81
CA GLY A 117 -0.88 20.92 18.07
C GLY A 117 -1.86 21.88 18.70
N ASN A 118 -2.52 22.73 17.90
CA ASN A 118 -3.62 23.58 18.34
C ASN A 118 -4.80 22.74 18.83
N HIS A 119 -5.20 21.72 18.05
CA HIS A 119 -6.32 20.84 18.40
C HIS A 119 -6.12 20.11 19.73
N ARG A 120 -4.92 19.56 19.98
CA ARG A 120 -4.61 18.83 21.22
C ARG A 120 -4.76 19.68 22.48
N ARG A 121 -4.49 21.00 22.39
CA ARG A 121 -4.60 21.89 23.55
C ARG A 121 -6.03 21.92 24.10
N TYR A 122 -7.02 21.73 23.24
CA TYR A 122 -8.44 21.77 23.59
C TYR A 122 -9.06 20.38 23.75
N ASN A 123 -8.51 19.33 23.12
CA ASN A 123 -9.04 17.96 23.17
C ASN A 123 -7.94 16.92 23.48
N THR A 124 -8.07 16.20 24.60
CA THR A 124 -7.08 15.24 25.14
C THR A 124 -7.35 13.80 24.69
N THR A 125 -7.26 13.45 23.41
CA THR A 125 -7.40 12.03 23.00
C THR A 125 -6.80 11.69 21.63
N GLU A 126 -6.34 10.44 21.50
CA GLU A 126 -5.45 9.93 20.45
C GLU A 126 -6.10 9.84 19.05
N PRO A 127 -5.37 10.22 17.96
CA PRO A 127 -5.82 9.99 16.60
C PRO A 127 -5.45 8.58 16.13
N ILE A 128 -6.45 7.78 15.76
CA ILE A 128 -6.26 6.57 14.94
C ILE A 128 -6.49 7.03 13.50
N LEU A 129 -5.38 7.06 12.76
CA LEU A 129 -5.33 7.37 11.34
C LEU A 129 -6.31 6.49 10.58
N LYS A 130 -7.42 7.05 10.10
CA LYS A 130 -8.19 6.47 9.01
C LYS A 130 -7.86 7.24 7.75
N LEU A 131 -6.78 6.83 7.09
CA LEU A 131 -6.45 7.28 5.75
C LEU A 131 -7.45 6.63 4.79
N MET A 132 -8.31 7.45 4.18
CA MET A 132 -9.10 7.06 2.99
C MET A 132 -8.32 7.38 1.73
#